data_AF-A0A2S6CXB4-F1
#
_entry.id   AF-A0A2S6CXB4-F1
#
_cell.length_a   1.000
_cell.length_b   1.000
_cell.length_c   1.000
_cell.angle_alpha   90.00
_cell.angle_beta   90.00
_cell.angle_gamma   90.00
#
_symmetry.space_group_name_H-M   'P 1'
#
loop_
_entity.id
_entity.type
_entity.pdbx_description
1 polymer ?
#
loop_
_entity_poly.entity_id
_entity_poly.type
_entity_poly.pdbx_seq_one_letter_code
_entity_poly.pdbx_strand_id
1 'polypeptide(L)'
;MQIKRIAISLALGFSLPIVADISIQSQAVANLAFPEGEFFDVEGQPRNWHLTLWQTKGQYYYKNLNLKTGKKLCLIGAKASGTKARPVFTWTNNKYKYRVSWQIVQPELIRLEVIDPSGKVILNQFLVREPGEFEDPNATKC
;
A
#
# COMPACT_ATOMS: atom_id res chain seq x y z
N MET A 1 1.46 -6.26 -66.34
CA MET A 1 0.84 -6.87 -65.15
C MET A 1 0.42 -5.74 -64.20
N GLN A 2 -0.87 -5.62 -63.90
CA GLN A 2 -1.48 -4.51 -63.14
C GLN A 2 -1.41 -4.78 -61.63
N ILE A 3 -0.70 -3.96 -60.86
CA ILE A 3 -0.67 -4.07 -59.39
C ILE A 3 -1.79 -3.18 -58.84
N LYS A 4 -2.88 -3.82 -58.40
CA LYS A 4 -3.98 -3.15 -57.69
C LYS A 4 -3.48 -2.70 -56.32
N ARG A 5 -3.59 -1.41 -56.03
CA ARG A 5 -3.29 -0.83 -54.71
C ARG A 5 -4.39 -1.23 -53.73
N ILE A 6 -4.02 -1.89 -52.63
CA ILE A 6 -4.92 -2.15 -51.49
C ILE A 6 -4.67 -1.04 -50.47
N ALA A 7 -5.69 -0.22 -50.19
CA ALA A 7 -5.65 0.74 -49.10
C ALA A 7 -6.11 0.04 -47.81
N ILE A 8 -5.24 -0.01 -46.80
CA ILE A 8 -5.58 -0.48 -45.45
C ILE A 8 -5.95 0.75 -44.63
N SER A 9 -7.20 0.81 -44.16
CA SER A 9 -7.66 1.88 -43.26
C SER A 9 -7.47 1.41 -41.81
N LEU A 10 -6.59 2.07 -41.04
CA LEU A 10 -6.54 1.90 -39.59
C LEU A 10 -7.67 2.72 -38.96
N ALA A 11 -8.73 2.04 -38.51
CA ALA A 11 -9.69 2.63 -37.58
C ALA A 11 -9.09 2.58 -36.17
N LEU A 12 -8.54 3.70 -35.71
CA LEU A 12 -8.18 3.92 -34.31
C LEU A 12 -9.48 4.13 -33.52
N GLY A 13 -10.02 3.06 -32.94
CA GLY A 13 -11.09 3.15 -31.96
C GLY A 13 -10.54 3.73 -30.65
N PHE A 14 -10.75 5.02 -30.41
CA PHE A 14 -10.59 5.58 -29.08
C PHE A 14 -11.78 5.14 -28.21
N SER A 15 -11.65 3.98 -27.55
CA SER A 15 -12.51 3.69 -26.41
C SER A 15 -12.08 4.62 -25.27
N LEU A 16 -12.88 5.65 -25.00
CA LEU A 16 -12.70 6.44 -23.79
C LEU A 16 -12.91 5.50 -22.59
N PRO A 17 -11.99 5.44 -21.61
CA PRO A 17 -12.30 4.80 -20.36
C PRO A 17 -13.42 5.59 -19.70
N ILE A 18 -14.55 4.93 -19.46
CA ILE A 18 -15.61 5.47 -18.61
C ILE A 18 -15.01 5.54 -17.20
N VAL A 19 -14.73 6.76 -16.72
CA VAL A 19 -14.42 7.01 -15.32
C VAL A 19 -15.76 6.94 -14.58
N ALA A 20 -16.13 5.74 -14.12
CA ALA A 20 -17.16 5.61 -13.11
C ALA A 20 -16.56 6.10 -11.78
N ASP A 21 -17.09 7.21 -11.26
CA ASP A 21 -16.87 7.61 -9.88
C ASP A 21 -17.55 6.56 -8.99
N ILE A 22 -16.79 5.55 -8.56
CA ILE A 22 -17.27 4.59 -7.57
C ILE A 22 -17.19 5.32 -6.23
N SER A 23 -18.27 5.98 -5.82
CA SER A 23 -18.43 6.37 -4.43
C SER A 23 -18.56 5.07 -3.62
N ILE A 24 -17.46 4.60 -3.04
CA ILE A 24 -17.50 3.50 -2.08
C ILE A 24 -18.16 4.08 -0.82
N GLN A 25 -19.47 3.91 -0.77
CA GLN A 25 -20.28 4.07 0.43
C GLN A 25 -19.55 3.28 1.53
N SER A 26 -19.17 3.96 2.61
CA SER A 26 -18.54 3.35 3.79
C SER A 26 -19.57 2.46 4.50
N GLN A 27 -19.89 1.34 3.88
CA GLN A 27 -20.57 0.22 4.52
C GLN A 27 -19.50 -0.50 5.34
N ALA A 28 -19.86 -0.80 6.59
CA ALA A 28 -19.07 -1.54 7.58
C ALA A 28 -18.00 -2.41 6.90
N VAL A 29 -16.73 -2.01 7.04
CA VAL A 29 -15.62 -2.65 6.34
C VAL A 29 -15.58 -4.10 6.80
N ALA A 30 -16.08 -4.99 5.94
CA ALA A 30 -15.96 -6.44 6.11
C ALA A 30 -14.52 -6.75 6.49
N ASN A 31 -14.30 -7.59 7.50
CA ASN A 31 -13.00 -7.92 8.10
C ASN A 31 -11.89 -8.07 7.02
N LEU A 32 -11.20 -6.98 6.70
CA LEU A 32 -10.18 -6.97 5.65
C LEU A 32 -8.94 -7.59 6.26
N ALA A 33 -8.36 -8.56 5.55
CA ALA A 33 -7.11 -9.15 5.98
C ALA A 33 -6.03 -8.07 6.09
N PHE A 34 -5.28 -8.12 7.18
CA PHE A 34 -4.23 -7.15 7.48
C PHE A 34 -2.87 -7.81 7.32
N PRO A 35 -1.90 -7.17 6.64
CA PRO A 35 -0.55 -7.71 6.46
C PRO A 35 0.27 -7.55 7.74
N GLU A 36 -0.06 -8.30 8.81
CA GLU A 36 0.77 -8.32 10.02
C GLU A 36 2.16 -8.85 9.69
N GLY A 37 3.22 -8.26 10.24
CA GLY A 37 4.60 -8.68 9.99
C GLY A 37 5.62 -7.54 10.06
N GLU A 38 6.88 -7.91 9.85
CA GLU A 38 7.99 -6.99 9.66
C GLU A 38 8.36 -6.92 8.17
N PHE A 39 8.56 -5.70 7.68
CA PHE A 39 8.78 -5.40 6.27
C PHE A 39 9.98 -4.46 6.11
N PHE A 40 10.79 -4.74 5.10
CA PHE A 40 12.02 -4.00 4.79
C PHE A 40 12.08 -3.62 3.31
N ASP A 41 12.99 -2.72 2.94
CA ASP A 41 13.24 -2.41 1.53
C ASP A 41 13.53 -3.68 0.71
N VAL A 42 13.08 -3.71 -0.54
CA VAL A 42 13.31 -4.84 -1.47
C VAL A 42 14.82 -5.09 -1.63
N GLU A 43 15.20 -6.35 -1.81
CA GLU A 43 16.58 -6.75 -2.10
C GLU A 43 17.17 -5.93 -3.27
N GLY A 44 18.45 -5.56 -3.14
CA GLY A 44 19.13 -4.68 -4.09
C GLY A 44 18.90 -3.18 -3.85
N GLN A 45 18.07 -2.80 -2.87
CA GLN A 45 17.98 -1.41 -2.38
C GLN A 45 18.70 -1.24 -1.04
N PRO A 46 19.18 -0.02 -0.71
CA PRO A 46 19.70 0.25 0.64
C PRO A 46 18.60 0.00 1.68
N ARG A 47 18.89 -0.77 2.72
CA ARG A 47 17.95 -1.05 3.83
C ARG A 47 17.78 0.24 4.65
N ASN A 48 16.74 1.02 4.34
CA ASN A 48 16.44 2.31 4.95
C ASN A 48 15.33 2.21 5.99
N TRP A 49 14.43 1.25 5.82
CA TRP A 49 13.18 1.18 6.53
C TRP A 49 13.00 -0.20 7.15
N HIS A 50 12.51 -0.18 8.39
CA HIS A 50 11.93 -1.32 9.05
C HIS A 50 10.51 -0.92 9.44
N LEU A 51 9.52 -1.54 8.81
CA LEU A 51 8.10 -1.35 9.10
C LEU A 51 7.54 -2.58 9.79
N THR A 52 6.99 -2.39 10.99
CA THR A 52 6.25 -3.40 11.73
C THR A 52 4.75 -3.07 11.68
N LEU A 53 3.94 -4.04 11.27
CA LEU A 53 2.48 -3.95 11.23
C LEU A 53 1.88 -5.03 12.13
N TRP A 54 0.94 -4.66 13.00
CA TRP A 54 0.16 -5.62 13.79
C TRP A 54 -1.27 -5.13 14.04
N GLN A 55 -2.17 -6.05 14.36
CA GLN A 55 -3.51 -5.73 14.81
C GLN A 55 -3.70 -6.19 16.25
N THR A 56 -4.28 -5.34 17.09
CA THR A 56 -4.75 -5.76 18.42
C THR A 56 -5.98 -4.97 18.81
N LYS A 57 -6.94 -5.63 19.48
CA LYS A 57 -8.20 -5.01 19.93
C LYS A 57 -8.95 -4.25 18.83
N GLY A 58 -8.93 -4.78 17.59
CA GLY A 58 -9.60 -4.17 16.44
C GLY A 58 -8.90 -2.92 15.87
N GLN A 59 -7.72 -2.56 16.36
CA GLN A 59 -6.94 -1.42 15.86
C GLN A 59 -5.77 -1.92 15.02
N TYR A 60 -5.51 -1.22 13.90
CA TYR A 60 -4.35 -1.46 13.04
C TYR A 60 -3.20 -0.55 13.44
N TYR A 61 -2.05 -1.13 13.73
CA TYR A 61 -0.86 -0.43 14.19
C TYR A 61 0.20 -0.37 13.09
N TYR A 62 0.97 0.71 13.13
CA TYR A 62 2.06 1.00 12.22
C TYR A 62 3.23 1.50 13.05
N LYS A 63 4.38 0.82 12.96
CA LYS A 63 5.63 1.28 13.57
C LYS A 63 6.71 1.25 12.52
N ASN A 64 7.28 2.39 12.22
CA ASN A 64 8.33 2.52 11.23
C ASN A 64 9.61 3.07 11.86
N LEU A 65 10.73 2.43 11.57
CA LEU A 65 12.06 2.85 11.95
C LEU A 65 12.84 3.16 10.68
N ASN A 66 13.37 4.39 10.60
CA ASN A 66 14.37 4.73 9.61
C ASN A 66 15.74 4.23 10.12
N LEU A 67 16.26 3.18 9.48
CA LEU A 67 17.51 2.51 9.87
C LEU A 67 18.75 3.39 9.70
N LYS A 68 18.70 4.41 8.84
CA LYS A 68 19.79 5.36 8.63
C LYS A 68 19.89 6.42 9.73
N THR A 69 18.75 6.90 10.21
CA THR A 69 18.69 8.06 11.13
C THR A 69 18.25 7.67 12.54
N GLY A 70 17.80 6.44 12.76
CA GLY A 70 17.23 5.99 14.03
C GLY A 70 15.85 6.58 14.36
N LYS A 71 15.29 7.44 13.49
CA LYS A 71 13.99 8.07 13.71
C LYS A 71 12.89 7.02 13.68
N LYS A 72 11.98 7.10 14.65
CA LYS A 72 10.84 6.19 14.81
C LYS A 72 9.54 6.95 14.65
N LEU A 73 8.56 6.29 14.06
CA LEU A 73 7.18 6.74 13.96
C LEU A 73 6.26 5.60 14.36
N CYS A 74 5.36 5.85 15.30
CA CYS A 74 4.27 4.94 15.63
C CYS A 74 2.94 5.63 15.29
N LEU A 75 2.01 4.89 14.68
CA LEU A 75 0.64 5.30 14.42
C LEU A 75 -0.34 4.17 14.77
N ILE A 76 -1.53 4.56 15.22
CA ILE A 76 -2.58 3.65 15.68
C ILE A 76 -3.88 4.01 14.97
N GLY A 77 -4.70 3.01 14.64
CA GLY A 77 -6.08 3.21 14.19
C GLY A 77 -6.20 3.62 12.73
N ALA A 78 -5.65 2.79 11.83
CA ALA A 78 -5.82 3.00 10.39
C ALA A 78 -7.30 3.00 9.99
N LYS A 79 -7.65 3.81 8.99
CA LYS A 79 -8.88 3.62 8.22
C LYS A 79 -8.63 2.54 7.17
N ALA A 80 -9.41 1.47 7.23
CA ALA A 80 -9.38 0.38 6.26
C ALA A 80 -10.33 0.69 5.07
N SER A 81 -9.91 0.34 3.86
CA SER A 81 -10.63 0.57 2.61
C SER A 81 -10.16 -0.42 1.53
N GLY A 82 -10.70 -0.32 0.31
CA GLY A 82 -10.33 -1.21 -0.79
C GLY A 82 -11.20 -2.47 -0.84
N THR A 83 -10.65 -3.57 -1.34
CA THR A 83 -11.39 -4.83 -1.52
C THR A 83 -10.73 -5.95 -0.74
N LYS A 84 -11.43 -7.09 -0.59
CA LYS A 84 -10.84 -8.29 0.04
C LYS A 84 -9.57 -8.75 -0.67
N ALA A 85 -9.42 -8.57 -1.98
CA ALA A 85 -8.21 -8.95 -2.70
C ALA A 85 -7.09 -7.89 -2.61
N ARG A 86 -7.46 -6.63 -2.38
CA ARG A 86 -6.57 -5.47 -2.36
C ARG A 86 -6.93 -4.52 -1.21
N PRO A 87 -6.71 -4.92 0.05
CA PRO A 87 -7.01 -4.06 1.19
C PRO A 87 -6.01 -2.89 1.27
N VAL A 88 -6.49 -1.76 1.77
CA VAL A 88 -5.74 -0.52 1.93
C VAL A 88 -5.97 0.05 3.32
N PHE A 89 -4.88 0.31 4.04
CA PHE A 89 -4.90 0.85 5.40
C PHE A 89 -4.23 2.21 5.40
N THR A 90 -4.93 3.24 5.90
CA THR A 90 -4.42 4.62 5.94
C THR A 90 -4.41 5.17 7.36
N TRP A 91 -3.23 5.50 7.86
CA TRP A 91 -3.04 6.27 9.09
C TRP A 91 -2.86 7.75 8.76
N THR A 92 -3.25 8.63 9.68
CA THR A 92 -3.07 10.07 9.54
C THR A 92 -2.22 10.57 10.71
N ASN A 93 -1.17 11.33 10.40
CA ASN A 93 -0.38 12.06 11.40
C ASN A 93 -0.30 13.52 10.98
N ASN A 94 -0.90 14.40 11.77
CA ASN A 94 -1.16 15.78 11.38
C ASN A 94 -1.87 15.83 10.01
N LYS A 95 -1.23 16.46 9.01
CA LYS A 95 -1.76 16.59 7.65
C LYS A 95 -1.19 15.56 6.66
N TYR A 96 -0.30 14.67 7.13
CA TYR A 96 0.29 13.61 6.31
C TYR A 96 -0.52 12.32 6.44
N LYS A 97 -0.63 11.58 5.33
CA LYS A 97 -1.26 10.25 5.31
C LYS A 97 -0.21 9.18 5.01
N TYR A 98 -0.27 8.10 5.75
CA TYR A 98 0.60 6.94 5.61
C TYR A 98 -0.29 5.80 5.15
N ARG A 99 -0.05 5.29 3.94
CA ARG A 99 -0.92 4.32 3.29
C ARG A 99 -0.14 3.04 3.04
N VAL A 100 -0.69 1.92 3.50
CA VAL A 100 -0.22 0.57 3.16
C VAL A 100 -1.27 -0.07 2.28
N SER A 101 -0.87 -0.42 1.06
CA SER A 101 -1.70 -1.21 0.14
C SER A 101 -1.12 -2.61 0.05
N TRP A 102 -1.99 -3.62 0.09
CA TRP A 102 -1.58 -5.03 0.08
C TRP A 102 -2.35 -5.82 -0.97
N GLN A 103 -1.69 -6.76 -1.63
CA GLN A 103 -2.31 -7.71 -2.55
C GLN A 103 -2.21 -9.09 -1.92
N ILE A 104 -3.33 -9.69 -1.52
CA ILE A 104 -3.33 -10.92 -0.70
C ILE A 104 -2.62 -12.09 -1.39
N VAL A 105 -2.67 -12.15 -2.73
CA VAL A 105 -1.97 -13.21 -3.50
C VAL A 105 -0.45 -13.03 -3.56
N GLN A 106 0.09 -11.92 -3.05
CA GLN A 106 1.52 -11.65 -2.86
C GLN A 106 1.72 -11.26 -1.38
N PRO A 107 1.53 -12.20 -0.44
CA PRO A 107 1.49 -11.92 0.99
C PRO A 107 2.81 -11.34 1.56
N GLU A 108 3.90 -11.54 0.85
CA GLU A 108 5.24 -11.05 1.16
C GLU A 108 5.48 -9.60 0.77
N LEU A 109 4.65 -9.01 -0.10
CA LEU A 109 4.91 -7.69 -0.68
C LEU A 109 3.83 -6.69 -0.31
N ILE A 110 4.23 -5.55 0.27
CA ILE A 110 3.34 -4.41 0.49
C ILE A 110 3.84 -3.18 -0.25
N ARG A 111 2.94 -2.24 -0.53
CA ARG A 111 3.29 -0.90 -0.98
C ARG A 111 3.06 0.10 0.16
N LEU A 112 4.12 0.81 0.54
CA LEU A 112 4.10 1.93 1.46
C LEU A 112 4.08 3.25 0.69
N GLU A 113 3.14 4.11 1.03
CA GLU A 113 3.07 5.47 0.51
C GLU A 113 2.95 6.50 1.64
N VAL A 114 3.64 7.62 1.48
CA VAL A 114 3.44 8.82 2.32
C VAL A 114 2.92 9.93 1.43
N ILE A 115 1.80 10.51 1.82
CA ILE A 115 1.07 11.53 1.09
C ILE A 115 1.12 12.82 1.92
N ASP A 116 1.60 13.88 1.30
CA ASP A 116 1.72 15.19 1.93
C ASP A 116 0.36 15.92 1.99
N PRO A 117 0.30 17.09 2.66
CA PRO A 117 -0.94 17.86 2.81
C PRO A 117 -1.56 18.35 1.50
N SER A 118 -0.76 18.46 0.42
CA SER A 118 -1.24 18.83 -0.92
C SER A 118 -1.89 17.67 -1.66
N GLY A 119 -1.79 16.44 -1.12
CA GLY A 119 -2.22 15.22 -1.78
C GLY A 119 -1.14 14.57 -2.64
N LYS A 120 0.09 15.12 -2.66
CA LYS A 120 1.20 14.57 -3.42
C LYS A 120 1.80 13.38 -2.68
N VAL A 121 2.06 12.29 -3.40
CA VAL A 121 2.83 11.15 -2.90
C VAL A 121 4.31 11.53 -2.85
N ILE A 122 4.89 11.57 -1.65
CA ILE A 122 6.29 11.94 -1.40
C ILE A 122 7.17 10.74 -1.02
N LEU A 123 6.56 9.60 -0.70
CA LEU A 123 7.21 8.29 -0.60
C LEU A 123 6.30 7.28 -1.31
N ASN A 124 6.88 6.41 -2.13
CA ASN A 124 6.20 5.29 -2.77
C ASN A 124 7.21 4.16 -2.92
N GLN A 125 7.13 3.17 -2.04
CA GLN A 125 8.10 2.08 -1.99
C GLN A 125 7.38 0.75 -1.81
N PHE A 126 7.97 -0.29 -2.39
CA PHE A 126 7.62 -1.65 -2.03
C PHE A 126 8.48 -2.09 -0.86
N LEU A 127 7.87 -2.81 0.07
CA LEU A 127 8.58 -3.46 1.18
C LEU A 127 8.25 -4.95 1.16
N VAL A 128 9.27 -5.75 1.45
CA VAL A 128 9.20 -7.22 1.49
C VAL A 128 9.20 -7.67 2.93
N ARG A 129 8.34 -8.64 3.22
CA ARG A 129 8.24 -9.33 4.50
C ARG A 129 9.52 -10.13 4.75
N GLU A 130 10.15 -9.94 5.91
CA GLU A 130 11.24 -10.82 6.33
C GLU A 130 10.66 -12.11 6.93
N PRO A 131 11.14 -13.31 6.52
CA PRO A 131 10.72 -14.56 7.13
C PRO A 131 11.34 -14.72 8.52
N GLY A 132 10.51 -14.98 9.53
CA GLY A 132 10.92 -15.19 10.93
C GLY A 132 9.70 -15.28 11.85
N GLU A 133 9.90 -15.67 13.12
CA GLU A 133 8.87 -15.48 14.13
C GLU A 133 8.62 -13.98 14.28
N PHE A 134 7.38 -13.57 14.00
CA PHE A 134 6.92 -12.23 14.32
C PHE A 134 6.93 -12.10 15.85
N GLU A 135 8.02 -11.57 16.41
CA GLU A 135 8.15 -11.37 17.86
C GLU A 135 6.95 -10.58 18.38
N ASP A 136 6.45 -10.97 19.56
CA ASP A 136 5.25 -10.40 20.16
C ASP A 136 5.29 -8.87 20.12
N PRO A 137 4.38 -8.20 19.38
CA PRO A 137 4.37 -6.74 19.26
C PRO A 137 4.12 -6.02 20.60
N ASN A 138 3.81 -6.75 21.68
CA ASN A 138 3.76 -6.20 23.04
C ASN A 138 5.13 -5.87 23.65
N ALA A 139 6.25 -6.37 23.11
CA ALA A 139 7.57 -6.16 23.69
C ALA A 139 8.07 -4.70 23.62
N THR A 140 7.52 -3.88 22.72
CA THR A 140 7.85 -2.44 22.65
C THR A 140 6.72 -1.67 21.99
N LYS A 141 5.67 -1.41 22.76
CA LYS A 141 4.48 -0.70 22.28
C LYS A 141 4.85 0.65 21.64
N CYS A 142 4.05 1.00 20.65
CA CYS A 142 3.60 2.37 20.46
C CYS A 142 3.26 3.04 21.81
#